data_AF-A0A7W0Q4I3-F1
#
_entry.id   AF-A0A7W0Q4I3-F1
#
_cell.length_a   1.000
_cell.length_b   1.000
_cell.length_c   1.000
_cell.angle_alpha   90.00
_cell.angle_beta   90.00
_cell.angle_gamma   90.00
#
_symmetry.space_group_name_H-M   'P 1'
#
loop_
_entity.id
_entity.type
_entity.pdbx_description
1 polymer ?
#
loop_
_entity_poly.entity_id
_entity_poly.type
_entity_poly.pdbx_seq_one_letter_code
_entity_poly.pdbx_strand_id
1 'polypeptide(L)'
;MADEAERPTIVIELASDARFARDLAAGGVFVPGCALAMNSECALVVRGPHEELELTARVVYVDPKTGAGFELVGFGPALRDHLAKLMSAWGAPGATDDTDEPAQSDADTAANAADADAERDAAAEDAADPEPDAEPDPERRKIALNMQERLRGLSVSQQVKAARSSDPQERIVLERIYNKNVWEPLLRNPRLTPPEVARMARMGTLPRVLLEIIVGNGAWLQVPEVRRALLANPRLGTDQIIRVLRMLPKHELKLASTQTAYPHAVRDAARRLLKD
;
A
#
# COMPACT_ATOMS: atom_id res chain seq x y z
N MET A 1 56.75 -17.03 -12.63
CA MET A 1 55.44 -17.68 -12.80
C MET A 1 54.48 -16.88 -11.96
N ALA A 2 53.73 -15.98 -12.58
CA ALA A 2 52.83 -15.07 -11.86
C ALA A 2 51.64 -15.90 -11.37
N ASP A 3 51.43 -15.85 -10.07
CA ASP A 3 50.34 -16.49 -9.34
C ASP A 3 49.01 -16.04 -9.96
N GLU A 4 48.30 -16.99 -10.58
CA GLU A 4 47.01 -16.76 -11.23
C GLU A 4 45.98 -16.53 -10.12
N ALA A 5 45.89 -15.28 -9.65
CA ALA A 5 45.07 -14.88 -8.52
C ALA A 5 43.63 -15.40 -8.72
N GLU A 6 43.31 -16.44 -7.95
CA GLU A 6 42.06 -17.18 -8.01
C GLU A 6 40.91 -16.20 -7.77
N ARG A 7 40.20 -15.82 -8.85
CA ARG A 7 39.10 -14.87 -8.75
C ARG A 7 38.02 -15.51 -7.88
N PRO A 8 37.53 -14.83 -6.83
CA PRO A 8 36.49 -15.39 -6.00
C PRO A 8 35.27 -15.72 -6.86
N THR A 9 34.74 -16.94 -6.73
CA THR A 9 33.59 -17.41 -7.50
C THR A 9 32.36 -17.47 -6.61
N ILE A 10 31.29 -16.81 -7.01
CA ILE A 10 30.01 -16.74 -6.30
C ILE A 10 28.96 -17.44 -7.15
N VAL A 11 28.29 -18.44 -6.57
CA VAL A 11 27.28 -19.23 -7.27
C VAL A 11 25.89 -18.77 -6.83
N ILE A 12 25.02 -18.45 -7.79
CA ILE A 12 23.63 -18.09 -7.56
C ILE A 12 22.73 -19.11 -8.22
N GLU A 13 21.93 -19.79 -7.41
CA GLU A 13 20.87 -20.67 -7.90
C GLU A 13 19.60 -19.85 -8.11
N LEU A 14 19.19 -19.68 -9.37
CA LEU A 14 17.97 -18.94 -9.70
C LEU A 14 16.74 -19.60 -9.08
N ALA A 15 16.70 -20.94 -9.08
CA ALA A 15 15.63 -21.77 -8.54
C ALA A 15 15.25 -21.43 -7.08
N SER A 16 16.22 -20.93 -6.32
CA SER A 16 16.13 -20.78 -4.87
C SER A 16 15.50 -19.46 -4.46
N ASP A 17 15.50 -18.44 -5.34
CA ASP A 17 14.92 -17.13 -5.03
C ASP A 17 14.58 -16.28 -6.28
N ALA A 18 13.30 -15.94 -6.42
CA ALA A 18 12.81 -15.05 -7.49
C ALA A 18 13.40 -13.62 -7.43
N ARG A 19 14.03 -13.22 -6.31
CA ARG A 19 14.77 -11.95 -6.19
C ARG A 19 16.02 -11.94 -7.06
N PHE A 20 16.76 -13.04 -7.14
CA PHE A 20 17.98 -13.11 -7.95
C PHE A 20 17.70 -12.89 -9.43
N ALA A 21 16.62 -13.49 -9.95
CA ALA A 21 16.18 -13.29 -11.33
C ALA A 21 15.91 -11.80 -11.64
N ARG A 22 15.18 -11.13 -10.74
CA ARG A 22 14.85 -9.71 -10.89
C ARG A 22 16.08 -8.82 -10.86
N ASP A 23 16.96 -9.04 -9.90
CA ASP A 23 18.13 -8.20 -9.72
C ASP A 23 19.08 -8.37 -10.91
N LEU A 24 19.32 -9.63 -11.36
CA LEU A 24 20.15 -9.92 -12.52
C LEU A 24 19.58 -9.29 -13.81
N ALA A 25 18.26 -9.25 -13.97
CA ALA A 25 17.61 -8.54 -15.07
C ALA A 25 17.84 -7.02 -15.04
N ALA A 26 18.14 -6.46 -13.88
CA ALA A 26 18.50 -5.05 -13.69
C ALA A 26 20.01 -4.77 -13.82
N GLY A 27 20.85 -5.80 -13.95
CA GLY A 27 22.30 -5.67 -14.15
C GLY A 27 23.14 -5.77 -12.89
N GLY A 28 22.58 -6.24 -11.78
CA GLY A 28 23.32 -6.46 -10.54
C GLY A 28 22.70 -7.58 -9.71
N VAL A 29 23.28 -7.92 -8.57
CA VAL A 29 22.69 -8.90 -7.67
C VAL A 29 23.19 -8.69 -6.25
N PHE A 30 22.31 -8.85 -5.25
CA PHE A 30 22.73 -8.84 -3.86
C PHE A 30 22.88 -10.26 -3.34
N VAL A 31 24.08 -10.60 -2.84
CA VAL A 31 24.37 -11.93 -2.29
C VAL A 31 24.46 -11.83 -0.77
N PRO A 32 23.48 -12.37 -0.04
CA PRO A 32 23.46 -12.29 1.41
C PRO A 32 24.63 -13.07 2.01
N GLY A 33 25.22 -12.54 3.08
CA GLY A 33 26.35 -13.18 3.77
C GLY A 33 27.69 -13.17 3.00
N CYS A 34 27.74 -12.55 1.82
CA CYS A 34 29.00 -12.38 1.09
C CYS A 34 29.84 -11.26 1.72
N ALA A 35 31.11 -11.55 2.00
CA ALA A 35 32.05 -10.62 2.66
C ALA A 35 33.17 -10.11 1.73
N LEU A 36 32.94 -10.13 0.40
CA LEU A 36 33.90 -9.60 -0.55
C LEU A 36 34.09 -8.09 -0.37
N ALA A 37 35.33 -7.62 -0.57
CA ALA A 37 35.70 -6.23 -0.37
C ALA A 37 35.08 -5.33 -1.45
N MET A 38 34.77 -4.09 -1.10
CA MET A 38 34.30 -3.08 -2.05
C MET A 38 35.26 -2.95 -3.24
N ASN A 39 34.71 -2.82 -4.45
CA ASN A 39 35.44 -2.76 -5.73
C ASN A 39 36.21 -4.04 -6.12
N SER A 40 36.08 -5.14 -5.38
CA SER A 40 36.65 -6.42 -5.83
C SER A 40 35.84 -7.01 -6.98
N GLU A 41 36.53 -7.59 -7.96
CA GLU A 41 35.91 -8.33 -9.06
C GLU A 41 35.86 -9.82 -8.73
N CYS A 42 34.77 -10.46 -9.12
CA CYS A 42 34.49 -11.86 -8.88
C CYS A 42 33.85 -12.51 -10.12
N ALA A 43 33.99 -13.83 -10.22
CA ALA A 43 33.17 -14.63 -11.14
C ALA A 43 31.82 -14.90 -10.47
N LEU A 44 30.74 -14.62 -11.17
CA LEU A 44 29.36 -14.85 -10.74
C LEU A 44 28.75 -15.92 -11.63
N VAL A 45 28.59 -17.13 -11.08
CA VAL A 45 28.00 -18.27 -11.79
C VAL A 45 26.52 -18.33 -11.49
N VAL A 46 25.70 -18.01 -12.48
CA VAL A 46 24.24 -18.11 -12.40
C VAL A 46 23.83 -19.49 -12.87
N ARG A 47 23.40 -20.34 -11.93
CA ARG A 47 22.94 -21.71 -12.21
C ARG A 47 21.45 -21.72 -12.48
N GLY A 48 21.10 -22.15 -13.70
CA GLY A 48 19.78 -22.63 -14.06
C GLY A 48 19.68 -24.16 -13.93
N PRO A 49 18.48 -24.74 -14.16
CA PRO A 49 18.27 -26.18 -14.06
C PRO A 49 18.99 -27.02 -15.14
N HIS A 50 19.35 -26.40 -16.28
CA HIS A 50 19.96 -27.10 -17.42
C HIS A 50 21.20 -26.40 -18.00
N GLU A 51 21.57 -25.23 -17.47
CA GLU A 51 22.68 -24.40 -17.99
C GLU A 51 23.25 -23.54 -16.86
N GLU A 52 24.56 -23.30 -16.89
CA GLU A 52 25.25 -22.38 -15.99
C GLU A 52 25.86 -21.24 -16.82
N LEU A 53 25.65 -20.00 -16.37
CA LEU A 53 26.19 -18.81 -17.02
C LEU A 53 27.18 -18.13 -16.09
N GLU A 54 28.44 -18.05 -16.49
CA GLU A 54 29.48 -17.33 -15.76
C GLU A 54 29.56 -15.88 -16.22
N LEU A 55 29.45 -14.95 -15.28
CA LEU A 55 29.48 -13.51 -15.49
C LEU A 55 30.60 -12.89 -14.67
N THR A 56 31.24 -11.84 -15.19
CA THR A 56 32.13 -11.02 -14.36
C THR A 56 31.28 -10.01 -13.60
N ALA A 57 31.46 -9.94 -12.27
CA ALA A 57 30.75 -8.98 -11.44
C ALA A 57 31.72 -8.24 -10.51
N ARG A 58 31.37 -7.01 -10.14
CA ARG A 58 32.16 -6.17 -9.25
C ARG A 58 31.35 -5.78 -8.04
N VAL A 59 31.95 -5.85 -6.86
CA VAL A 59 31.31 -5.40 -5.62
C VAL A 59 31.16 -3.88 -5.64
N VAL A 60 29.92 -3.40 -5.62
CA VAL A 60 29.57 -1.98 -5.59
C VAL A 60 28.89 -1.56 -4.27
N TYR A 61 28.54 -2.54 -3.45
CA TYR A 61 27.94 -2.33 -2.14
C TYR A 61 28.42 -3.42 -1.17
N VAL A 62 28.80 -3.03 0.05
CA VAL A 62 29.15 -3.95 1.13
C VAL A 62 28.41 -3.54 2.37
N ASP A 63 27.63 -4.46 2.92
CA ASP A 63 27.03 -4.35 4.24
C ASP A 63 27.63 -5.44 5.14
N PRO A 64 28.41 -5.06 6.17
CA PRO A 64 29.05 -6.00 7.09
C PRO A 64 28.09 -6.97 7.80
N LYS A 65 26.79 -6.64 7.86
CA LYS A 65 25.77 -7.45 8.54
C LYS A 65 24.89 -8.25 7.59
N THR A 66 24.74 -7.83 6.34
CA THR A 66 23.73 -8.39 5.43
C THR A 66 24.32 -9.04 4.18
N GLY A 67 25.47 -8.60 3.67
CA GLY A 67 26.12 -9.19 2.49
C GLY A 67 26.71 -8.15 1.54
N ALA A 68 26.89 -8.54 0.27
CA ALA A 68 27.49 -7.70 -0.75
C ALA A 68 26.61 -7.58 -1.99
N GLY A 69 26.56 -6.37 -2.56
CA GLY A 69 25.91 -6.07 -3.83
C GLY A 69 26.92 -6.02 -4.96
N PHE A 70 26.58 -6.71 -6.05
CA PHE A 70 27.41 -6.89 -7.23
C PHE A 70 26.78 -6.19 -8.43
N GLU A 71 27.59 -5.53 -9.23
CA GLU A 71 27.24 -5.02 -10.55
C GLU A 71 27.83 -5.94 -11.61
N LEU A 72 27.05 -6.32 -12.62
CA LEU A 72 27.54 -7.13 -13.74
C LEU A 72 28.42 -6.28 -14.66
N VAL A 73 29.68 -6.67 -14.81
CA VAL A 73 30.61 -6.01 -15.72
C VAL A 73 30.23 -6.37 -17.15
N GLY A 74 30.07 -5.36 -18.02
CA GLY A 74 29.66 -5.57 -19.41
C GLY A 74 28.15 -5.79 -19.59
N PHE A 75 27.31 -5.35 -18.65
CA PHE A 75 25.86 -5.43 -18.77
C PHE A 75 25.32 -4.59 -19.93
N GLY A 76 24.97 -5.26 -21.02
CA GLY A 76 24.38 -4.68 -22.23
C GLY A 76 23.13 -5.41 -22.70
N PRO A 77 22.50 -4.97 -23.80
CA PRO A 77 21.27 -5.56 -24.33
C PRO A 77 21.40 -7.06 -24.61
N ALA A 78 22.52 -7.49 -25.19
CA ALA A 78 22.78 -8.90 -25.49
C ALA A 78 22.81 -9.79 -24.23
N LEU A 79 23.45 -9.32 -23.16
CA LEU A 79 23.53 -10.06 -21.90
C LEU A 79 22.18 -10.08 -21.18
N ARG A 80 21.45 -8.96 -21.20
CA ARG A 80 20.09 -8.88 -20.67
C ARG A 80 19.14 -9.86 -21.37
N ASP A 81 19.19 -9.92 -22.70
CA ASP A 81 18.35 -10.82 -23.49
C ASP A 81 18.70 -12.28 -23.22
N HIS A 82 19.99 -12.59 -23.04
CA HIS A 82 20.46 -13.92 -22.65
C HIS A 82 19.93 -14.30 -21.25
N LEU A 83 20.08 -13.42 -20.27
CA LEU A 83 19.55 -13.60 -18.92
C LEU A 83 18.02 -13.76 -18.92
N ALA A 84 17.30 -12.96 -19.71
CA ALA A 84 15.85 -13.04 -19.83
C ALA A 84 15.39 -14.37 -20.46
N LYS A 85 16.12 -14.90 -21.45
CA LYS A 85 15.86 -16.24 -22.03
C LYS A 85 16.09 -17.34 -21.00
N LEU A 86 17.19 -17.25 -20.24
CA LEU A 86 17.52 -18.20 -19.18
C LEU A 86 16.43 -18.19 -18.07
N MET A 87 15.92 -17.02 -17.72
CA MET A 87 14.81 -16.86 -16.77
C MET A 87 13.45 -17.31 -17.35
N SER A 88 13.20 -17.10 -18.64
CA SER A 88 11.95 -17.50 -19.30
C SER A 88 11.86 -19.01 -19.50
N ALA A 89 12.99 -19.69 -19.68
CA ALA A 89 13.07 -21.16 -19.74
C ALA A 89 12.69 -21.82 -18.40
N TRP A 90 12.72 -21.06 -17.30
CA TRP A 90 12.41 -21.54 -15.96
C TRP A 90 10.91 -21.50 -15.61
N GLY A 91 10.04 -20.87 -16.42
CA GLY A 91 8.59 -20.89 -16.22
C GLY A 91 8.16 -20.50 -14.79
N ALA A 92 8.00 -19.20 -14.55
CA ALA A 92 7.41 -18.71 -13.30
C ALA A 92 6.10 -19.45 -12.97
N PRO A 93 5.82 -19.82 -11.71
CA PRO A 93 4.47 -20.16 -11.33
C PRO A 93 3.62 -18.88 -11.43
N GLY A 94 2.78 -18.86 -12.47
CA GLY A 94 1.48 -18.20 -12.48
C GLY A 94 1.45 -16.70 -12.80
N ALA A 95 1.54 -16.39 -14.09
CA ALA A 95 0.59 -15.46 -14.68
C ALA A 95 -0.62 -16.28 -15.20
N THR A 96 -1.69 -16.35 -14.42
CA THR A 96 -3.07 -16.78 -14.77
C THR A 96 -3.97 -16.03 -13.76
N ASP A 97 -4.86 -15.10 -14.13
CA ASP A 97 -6.18 -15.29 -14.76
C ASP A 97 -6.88 -16.55 -14.29
N ASP A 98 -7.73 -16.43 -13.26
CA ASP A 98 -8.64 -17.50 -12.83
C ASP A 98 -9.96 -16.87 -12.35
N THR A 99 -10.90 -16.87 -13.30
CA THR A 99 -12.34 -16.92 -13.08
C THR A 99 -12.70 -18.40 -12.92
N ASP A 100 -13.31 -18.81 -11.80
CA ASP A 100 -14.38 -19.83 -11.76
C ASP A 100 -14.79 -20.19 -10.32
N GLU A 101 -16.09 -20.02 -10.08
CA GLU A 101 -16.91 -20.76 -9.10
C GLU A 101 -16.96 -22.25 -9.50
N PRO A 102 -17.17 -23.23 -8.59
CA PRO A 102 -18.56 -23.57 -8.24
C PRO A 102 -18.83 -24.15 -6.82
N ALA A 103 -20.10 -23.98 -6.39
CA ALA A 103 -21.06 -24.90 -5.74
C ALA A 103 -20.58 -26.06 -4.83
N GLN A 104 -21.24 -26.55 -3.78
CA GLN A 104 -22.52 -26.34 -3.07
C GLN A 104 -22.46 -27.33 -1.87
N SER A 105 -23.13 -27.04 -0.75
CA SER A 105 -23.89 -28.08 -0.03
C SER A 105 -24.94 -27.43 0.88
N ASP A 106 -26.18 -27.83 0.63
CA ASP A 106 -27.44 -27.35 1.18
C ASP A 106 -27.67 -27.72 2.66
N ALA A 107 -28.51 -26.93 3.34
CA ALA A 107 -29.76 -27.41 3.96
C ALA A 107 -30.49 -26.29 4.71
N ASP A 108 -31.59 -25.82 4.09
CA ASP A 108 -32.91 -25.51 4.63
C ASP A 108 -33.11 -25.10 6.11
N THR A 109 -33.79 -23.97 6.32
CA THR A 109 -35.23 -23.97 6.69
C THR A 109 -35.83 -22.56 6.54
N ALA A 110 -37.03 -22.53 5.96
CA ALA A 110 -37.76 -21.38 5.45
C ALA A 110 -38.62 -20.62 6.47
N ALA A 111 -39.00 -19.40 6.06
CA ALA A 111 -40.25 -18.66 6.33
C ALA A 111 -40.44 -18.12 7.77
N ASN A 112 -41.07 -16.96 8.05
CA ASN A 112 -41.97 -16.12 7.28
C ASN A 112 -42.04 -14.70 7.91
N ALA A 113 -42.65 -13.78 7.16
CA ALA A 113 -42.93 -12.37 7.45
C ALA A 113 -43.79 -12.08 8.71
N ALA A 114 -43.67 -10.87 9.25
CA ALA A 114 -44.72 -9.83 9.32
C ALA A 114 -44.49 -8.80 10.46
N ASP A 115 -44.87 -7.55 10.14
CA ASP A 115 -45.21 -6.38 10.98
C ASP A 115 -45.13 -6.46 12.51
N ALA A 116 -44.58 -5.41 13.14
CA ALA A 116 -45.38 -4.38 13.83
C ALA A 116 -44.50 -3.41 14.64
N ASP A 117 -44.95 -2.16 14.66
CA ASP A 117 -44.55 -1.05 15.52
C ASP A 117 -44.21 -1.41 16.97
N ALA A 118 -43.18 -0.75 17.52
CA ALA A 118 -43.22 -0.17 18.86
C ALA A 118 -42.06 0.80 19.07
N GLU A 119 -42.39 2.09 19.14
CA GLU A 119 -41.57 3.12 19.78
C GLU A 119 -41.16 2.69 21.20
N ARG A 120 -39.89 2.92 21.56
CA ARG A 120 -39.48 3.24 22.93
C ARG A 120 -38.23 4.10 22.89
N ASP A 121 -38.44 5.37 23.26
CA ASP A 121 -37.45 6.28 23.80
C ASP A 121 -36.53 5.58 24.80
N ALA A 122 -35.22 5.73 24.62
CA ALA A 122 -34.28 5.82 25.72
C ALA A 122 -32.96 6.45 25.25
N ALA A 123 -32.74 7.66 25.76
CA ALA A 123 -31.46 8.17 26.23
C ALA A 123 -30.32 8.38 25.22
N ALA A 124 -30.01 9.67 25.07
CA ALA A 124 -28.69 10.22 24.84
C ALA A 124 -27.53 9.29 25.27
N GLU A 125 -26.76 8.84 24.28
CA GLU A 125 -25.35 8.49 24.48
C GLU A 125 -24.51 9.52 23.73
N ASP A 126 -24.11 10.50 24.54
CA ASP A 126 -22.76 11.01 24.68
C ASP A 126 -21.85 11.05 23.44
N ALA A 127 -21.39 12.26 23.19
CA ALA A 127 -20.31 12.54 22.28
C ALA A 127 -19.02 11.92 22.84
N ALA A 128 -18.71 10.69 22.43
CA ALA A 128 -17.36 10.17 22.53
C ALA A 128 -16.47 10.97 21.58
N ASP A 129 -15.83 12.01 22.14
CA ASP A 129 -14.53 12.48 21.66
C ASP A 129 -13.67 11.24 21.32
N PRO A 130 -12.96 11.22 20.18
CA PRO A 130 -11.96 10.17 19.97
C PRO A 130 -10.89 10.33 21.04
N GLU A 131 -10.89 9.42 22.02
CA GLU A 131 -9.86 9.34 23.05
C GLU A 131 -8.47 9.47 22.40
N PRO A 132 -7.65 10.45 22.80
CA PRO A 132 -6.26 10.47 22.43
C PRO A 132 -5.53 9.40 23.27
N ASP A 133 -4.75 8.58 22.60
CA ASP A 133 -3.69 7.74 23.19
C ASP A 133 -4.12 6.72 24.26
N ALA A 134 -4.86 5.69 23.85
CA ALA A 134 -4.60 4.36 24.40
C ALA A 134 -3.18 3.96 23.97
N GLU A 135 -2.21 4.11 24.88
CA GLU A 135 -0.83 3.71 24.65
C GLU A 135 -0.79 2.25 24.17
N PRO A 136 -0.35 1.96 22.93
CA PRO A 136 -0.38 0.60 22.44
C PRO A 136 0.52 -0.28 23.30
N ASP A 137 0.02 -1.47 23.64
CA ASP A 137 0.75 -2.55 24.33
C ASP A 137 2.21 -2.62 23.83
N PRO A 138 3.22 -2.70 24.72
CA PRO A 138 4.62 -2.77 24.34
C PRO A 138 4.94 -3.83 23.28
N GLU A 139 4.21 -4.95 23.22
CA GLU A 139 4.37 -5.94 22.14
C GLU A 139 3.85 -5.42 20.80
N ARG A 140 2.66 -4.80 20.77
CA ARG A 140 2.09 -4.17 19.57
C ARG A 140 2.97 -3.04 19.05
N ARG A 141 3.59 -2.27 19.95
CA ARG A 141 4.58 -1.24 19.59
C ARG A 141 5.79 -1.86 18.90
N LYS A 142 6.36 -2.95 19.42
CA LYS A 142 7.51 -3.64 18.79
C LYS A 142 7.17 -4.20 17.42
N ILE A 143 6.01 -4.83 17.26
CA ILE A 143 5.53 -5.34 15.96
C ILE A 143 5.34 -4.18 14.98
N ALA A 144 4.72 -3.07 15.42
CA ALA A 144 4.53 -1.89 14.60
C ALA A 144 5.86 -1.21 14.21
N LEU A 145 6.85 -1.20 15.11
CA LEU A 145 8.21 -0.69 14.84
C LEU A 145 8.93 -1.58 13.82
N ASN A 146 8.90 -2.90 13.99
CA ASN A 146 9.46 -3.86 13.04
C ASN A 146 8.78 -3.75 11.65
N MET A 147 7.46 -3.56 11.64
CA MET A 147 6.69 -3.31 10.41
C MET A 147 7.09 -1.98 9.76
N GLN A 148 7.19 -0.90 10.54
CA GLN A 148 7.65 0.41 10.05
C GLN A 148 9.06 0.33 9.45
N GLU A 149 9.99 -0.37 10.10
CA GLU A 149 11.34 -0.57 9.60
C GLU A 149 11.35 -1.33 8.27
N ARG A 150 10.58 -2.41 8.17
CA ARG A 150 10.41 -3.16 6.92
C ARG A 150 9.85 -2.29 5.79
N LEU A 151 8.90 -1.40 6.12
CA LEU A 151 8.22 -0.59 5.13
C LEU A 151 9.04 0.63 4.68
N ARG A 152 9.97 1.16 5.48
CA ARG A 152 10.82 2.34 5.14
C ARG A 152 11.82 2.09 4.01
N GLY A 153 12.12 0.84 3.68
CA GLY A 153 13.05 0.47 2.60
C GLY A 153 12.38 0.15 1.26
N LEU A 154 11.05 0.28 1.14
CA LEU A 154 10.34 -0.13 -0.06
C LEU A 154 10.57 0.84 -1.23
N SER A 155 10.90 0.28 -2.39
CA SER A 155 10.86 1.01 -3.67
C SER A 155 9.43 1.45 -4.02
N VAL A 156 9.27 2.43 -4.91
CA VAL A 156 7.94 2.94 -5.32
C VAL A 156 7.01 1.83 -5.83
N SER A 157 7.53 0.87 -6.61
CA SER A 157 6.75 -0.27 -7.10
C SER A 157 6.28 -1.19 -5.97
N GLN A 158 7.12 -1.42 -4.97
CA GLN A 158 6.76 -2.18 -3.78
C GLN A 158 5.77 -1.43 -2.90
N GLN A 159 5.89 -0.11 -2.78
CA GLN A 159 4.92 0.73 -2.05
C GLN A 159 3.52 0.61 -2.67
N VAL A 160 3.41 0.67 -4.01
CA VAL A 160 2.13 0.49 -4.72
C VAL A 160 1.58 -0.93 -4.49
N LYS A 161 2.43 -1.96 -4.49
CA LYS A 161 2.01 -3.34 -4.21
C LYS A 161 1.54 -3.50 -2.76
N ALA A 162 2.28 -2.93 -1.81
CA ALA A 162 1.96 -2.98 -0.39
C ALA A 162 0.69 -2.18 -0.07
N ALA A 163 0.41 -1.09 -0.79
CA ALA A 163 -0.85 -0.35 -0.67
C ALA A 163 -2.09 -1.20 -1.06
N ARG A 164 -1.89 -2.25 -1.87
CA ARG A 164 -2.94 -3.21 -2.24
C ARG A 164 -3.03 -4.41 -1.29
N SER A 165 -2.22 -4.46 -0.23
CA SER A 165 -2.27 -5.55 0.74
C SER A 165 -3.59 -5.55 1.53
N SER A 166 -3.96 -6.73 2.04
CA SER A 166 -5.14 -6.88 2.91
C SER A 166 -4.92 -6.34 4.30
N ASP A 167 -3.68 -6.26 4.78
CA ASP A 167 -3.36 -5.91 6.17
C ASP A 167 -3.66 -4.42 6.44
N PRO A 168 -4.66 -4.09 7.28
CA PRO A 168 -4.96 -2.71 7.63
C PRO A 168 -3.82 -2.01 8.38
N GLN A 169 -3.03 -2.73 9.17
CA GLN A 169 -1.92 -2.12 9.93
C GLN A 169 -0.79 -1.69 9.00
N GLU A 170 -0.49 -2.52 8.01
CA GLU A 170 0.49 -2.19 6.97
C GLU A 170 0.06 -0.94 6.18
N ARG A 171 -1.22 -0.84 5.79
CA ARG A 171 -1.77 0.34 5.09
C ARG A 171 -1.71 1.62 5.92
N ILE A 172 -2.04 1.55 7.22
CA ILE A 172 -1.93 2.69 8.13
C ILE A 172 -0.49 3.19 8.23
N VAL A 173 0.48 2.28 8.29
CA VAL A 173 1.89 2.64 8.36
C VAL A 173 2.37 3.25 7.02
N LEU A 174 1.98 2.65 5.89
CA LEU A 174 2.29 3.17 4.56
C LEU A 174 1.71 4.57 4.33
N GLU A 175 0.46 4.81 4.77
CA GLU A 175 -0.23 6.11 4.75
C GLU A 175 0.61 7.19 5.43
N ARG A 176 1.23 6.87 6.58
CA ARG A 176 2.05 7.81 7.37
C ARG A 176 3.44 8.08 6.79
N ILE A 177 4.07 7.09 6.17
CA ILE A 177 5.46 7.19 5.70
C ILE A 177 5.54 7.87 4.32
N TYR A 178 4.75 7.42 3.35
CA TYR A 178 4.99 7.74 1.93
C TYR A 178 4.01 8.74 1.32
N ASN A 179 2.97 9.14 2.07
CA ASN A 179 1.99 10.15 1.71
C ASN A 179 1.54 10.03 0.22
N LYS A 180 2.02 10.92 -0.64
CA LYS A 180 1.57 11.07 -2.04
C LYS A 180 1.72 9.83 -2.92
N ASN A 181 2.81 9.06 -2.78
CA ASN A 181 3.07 7.90 -3.64
C ASN A 181 2.11 6.73 -3.37
N VAL A 182 1.53 6.71 -2.16
CA VAL A 182 0.75 5.59 -1.64
C VAL A 182 -0.73 5.93 -1.58
N TRP A 183 -1.12 7.20 -1.38
CA TRP A 183 -2.53 7.58 -1.25
C TRP A 183 -3.39 7.23 -2.46
N GLU A 184 -2.90 7.45 -3.69
CA GLU A 184 -3.65 7.07 -4.90
C GLU A 184 -3.81 5.54 -5.02
N PRO A 185 -2.75 4.73 -4.88
CA PRO A 185 -2.89 3.27 -4.77
C PRO A 185 -3.81 2.79 -3.66
N LEU A 186 -3.77 3.42 -2.47
CA LEU A 186 -4.64 3.07 -1.34
C LEU A 186 -6.11 3.32 -1.68
N LEU A 187 -6.45 4.48 -2.26
CA LEU A 187 -7.81 4.82 -2.66
C LEU A 187 -8.39 3.89 -3.74
N ARG A 188 -7.52 3.23 -4.52
CA ARG A 188 -7.91 2.20 -5.51
C ARG A 188 -7.98 0.79 -4.92
N ASN A 189 -7.63 0.59 -3.65
CA ASN A 189 -7.68 -0.73 -3.02
C ASN A 189 -9.16 -1.09 -2.67
N PRO A 190 -9.69 -2.23 -3.16
CA PRO A 190 -11.06 -2.65 -2.83
C PRO A 190 -11.25 -3.03 -1.35
N ARG A 191 -10.16 -3.34 -0.63
CA ARG A 191 -10.16 -3.70 0.80
C ARG A 191 -9.96 -2.50 1.72
N LEU A 192 -10.00 -1.29 1.17
CA LEU A 192 -9.89 -0.06 1.95
C LEU A 192 -11.15 0.12 2.80
N THR A 193 -10.97 0.44 4.08
CA THR A 193 -12.08 0.59 5.02
C THR A 193 -12.54 2.04 5.15
N PRO A 194 -13.81 2.30 5.51
CA PRO A 194 -14.31 3.66 5.69
C PRO A 194 -13.52 4.51 6.72
N PRO A 195 -13.08 3.98 7.87
CA PRO A 195 -12.24 4.73 8.81
C PRO A 195 -10.87 5.15 8.22
N GLU A 196 -10.28 4.32 7.34
CA GLU A 196 -9.06 4.68 6.62
C GLU A 196 -9.31 5.83 5.64
N VAL A 197 -10.41 5.77 4.88
CA VAL A 197 -10.81 6.86 3.97
C VAL A 197 -11.08 8.15 4.74
N ALA A 198 -11.80 8.08 5.86
CA ALA A 198 -12.10 9.25 6.69
C ALA A 198 -10.83 9.90 7.24
N ARG A 199 -9.85 9.10 7.69
CA ARG A 199 -8.56 9.63 8.17
C ARG A 199 -7.79 10.33 7.05
N MET A 200 -7.68 9.72 5.87
CA MET A 200 -7.04 10.35 4.71
C MET A 200 -7.77 11.62 4.28
N ALA A 201 -9.10 11.58 4.21
CA ALA A 201 -9.95 12.70 3.80
C ALA A 201 -9.82 13.91 4.74
N ARG A 202 -9.55 13.69 6.03
CA ARG A 202 -9.33 14.77 7.01
C ARG A 202 -7.98 15.46 6.85
N MET A 203 -7.00 14.82 6.20
CA MET A 203 -5.65 15.37 6.06
C MET A 203 -5.62 16.61 5.15
N GLY A 204 -5.23 17.75 5.71
CA GLY A 204 -4.99 18.97 4.93
C GLY A 204 -3.84 18.85 3.92
N THR A 205 -3.01 17.82 3.99
CA THR A 205 -1.91 17.57 3.05
C THR A 205 -2.36 16.79 1.80
N LEU A 206 -3.56 16.19 1.81
CA LEU A 206 -4.09 15.40 0.70
C LEU A 206 -4.29 16.26 -0.57
N PRO A 207 -3.79 15.84 -1.75
CA PRO A 207 -3.97 16.56 -3.01
C PRO A 207 -5.45 16.65 -3.42
N ARG A 208 -5.83 17.75 -4.08
CA ARG A 208 -7.21 17.99 -4.54
C ARG A 208 -7.73 16.88 -5.46
N VAL A 209 -6.89 16.38 -6.37
CA VAL A 209 -7.23 15.27 -7.27
C VAL A 209 -7.66 14.01 -6.50
N LEU A 210 -7.06 13.74 -5.33
CA LEU A 210 -7.45 12.58 -4.52
C LEU A 210 -8.76 12.81 -3.77
N LEU A 211 -9.02 14.05 -3.32
CA LEU A 211 -10.34 14.42 -2.77
C LEU A 211 -11.44 14.24 -3.82
N GLU A 212 -11.17 14.55 -5.09
CA GLU A 212 -12.12 14.34 -6.19
C GLU A 212 -12.43 12.85 -6.41
N ILE A 213 -11.45 11.96 -6.30
CA ILE A 213 -11.66 10.51 -6.36
C ILE A 213 -12.59 10.05 -5.22
N ILE A 214 -12.37 10.54 -4.00
CA ILE A 214 -13.19 10.17 -2.83
C ILE A 214 -14.63 10.68 -3.01
N VAL A 215 -14.81 11.94 -3.40
CA VAL A 215 -16.14 12.56 -3.60
C VAL A 215 -16.86 11.98 -4.83
N GLY A 216 -16.11 11.57 -5.85
CA GLY A 216 -16.65 10.90 -7.04
C GLY A 216 -17.26 9.53 -6.74
N ASN A 217 -16.78 8.86 -5.69
CA ASN A 217 -17.30 7.57 -5.27
C ASN A 217 -18.52 7.72 -4.34
N GLY A 218 -19.70 7.40 -4.88
CA GLY A 218 -20.96 7.48 -4.12
C GLY A 218 -21.00 6.60 -2.87
N ALA A 219 -20.31 5.46 -2.85
CA ALA A 219 -20.27 4.57 -1.68
C ALA A 219 -19.61 5.24 -0.48
N TRP A 220 -18.53 6.01 -0.70
CA TRP A 220 -17.87 6.76 0.36
C TRP A 220 -18.74 7.90 0.88
N LEU A 221 -19.55 8.54 0.04
CA LEU A 221 -20.47 9.59 0.47
C LEU A 221 -21.65 9.07 1.30
N GLN A 222 -22.01 7.79 1.19
CA GLN A 222 -23.04 7.21 2.07
C GLN A 222 -22.55 7.10 3.52
N VAL A 223 -21.24 6.96 3.73
CA VAL A 223 -20.65 6.84 5.08
C VAL A 223 -20.60 8.21 5.77
N PRO A 224 -21.31 8.39 6.92
CA PRO A 224 -21.34 9.67 7.63
C PRO A 224 -19.96 10.17 8.08
N GLU A 225 -19.09 9.27 8.52
CA GLU A 225 -17.74 9.61 8.98
C GLU A 225 -16.88 10.22 7.88
N VAL A 226 -16.98 9.67 6.67
CA VAL A 226 -16.24 10.17 5.49
C VAL A 226 -16.77 11.54 5.09
N ARG A 227 -18.09 11.75 5.09
CA ARG A 227 -18.68 13.08 4.82
C ARG A 227 -18.16 14.13 5.80
N ARG A 228 -18.19 13.85 7.11
CA ARG A 228 -17.69 14.75 8.15
C ARG A 228 -16.19 15.04 7.97
N ALA A 229 -15.40 14.01 7.65
CA ALA A 229 -13.97 14.18 7.39
C ALA A 229 -13.66 15.04 6.17
N LEU A 230 -14.40 14.86 5.06
CA LEU A 230 -14.28 15.67 3.85
C LEU A 230 -14.63 17.14 4.14
N LEU A 231 -15.74 17.39 4.85
CA LEU A 231 -16.17 18.74 5.21
C LEU A 231 -15.20 19.45 6.17
N ALA A 232 -14.45 18.71 6.98
CA ALA A 232 -13.40 19.27 7.83
C ALA A 232 -12.13 19.68 7.04
N ASN A 233 -11.96 19.22 5.80
CA ASN A 233 -10.74 19.47 5.04
C ASN A 233 -10.75 20.87 4.38
N PRO A 234 -9.77 21.76 4.66
CA PRO A 234 -9.72 23.10 4.07
C PRO A 234 -9.42 23.11 2.56
N ARG A 235 -8.97 22.00 1.98
CA ARG A 235 -8.64 21.89 0.54
C ARG A 235 -9.80 21.40 -0.32
N LEU A 236 -10.95 21.09 0.30
CA LEU A 236 -12.15 20.68 -0.43
C LEU A 236 -12.63 21.81 -1.35
N GLY A 237 -12.85 21.52 -2.63
CA GLY A 237 -13.32 22.50 -3.61
C GLY A 237 -14.78 22.91 -3.36
N THR A 238 -15.17 24.12 -3.76
CA THR A 238 -16.52 24.66 -3.54
C THR A 238 -17.63 23.77 -4.12
N ASP A 239 -17.43 23.23 -5.34
CA ASP A 239 -18.41 22.35 -5.97
C ASP A 239 -18.58 21.03 -5.19
N GLN A 240 -17.46 20.51 -4.67
CA GLN A 240 -17.43 19.29 -3.88
C GLN A 240 -18.09 19.49 -2.52
N ILE A 241 -17.91 20.66 -1.89
CA ILE A 241 -18.60 21.04 -0.65
C ILE A 241 -20.11 20.93 -0.84
N ILE A 242 -20.65 21.56 -1.90
CA ILE A 242 -22.10 21.56 -2.17
C ILE A 242 -22.59 20.12 -2.39
N ARG A 243 -21.85 19.31 -3.16
CA ARG A 243 -22.20 17.90 -3.40
C ARG A 243 -22.26 17.10 -2.10
N VAL A 244 -21.27 17.22 -1.23
CA VAL A 244 -21.24 16.51 0.06
C VAL A 244 -22.38 17.01 0.96
N LEU A 245 -22.59 18.33 1.06
CA LEU A 245 -23.66 18.91 1.89
C LEU A 245 -25.07 18.49 1.48
N ARG A 246 -25.33 18.28 0.18
CA ARG A 246 -26.63 17.76 -0.30
C ARG A 246 -26.90 16.31 0.12
N MET A 247 -25.87 15.55 0.45
CA MET A 247 -26.00 14.19 0.95
C MET A 247 -26.22 14.15 2.48
N LEU A 248 -26.09 15.27 3.19
CA LEU A 248 -26.30 15.33 4.63
C LEU A 248 -27.80 15.37 4.96
N PRO A 249 -28.22 14.68 6.04
CA PRO A 249 -29.56 14.87 6.57
C PRO A 249 -29.71 16.29 7.16
N LYS A 250 -30.95 16.79 7.24
CA LYS A 250 -31.24 18.17 7.69
C LYS A 250 -30.64 18.53 9.06
N HIS A 251 -30.57 17.57 9.99
CA HIS A 251 -30.00 17.80 11.31
C HIS A 251 -28.46 17.98 11.26
N GLU A 252 -27.74 17.15 10.50
CA GLU A 252 -26.29 17.33 10.29
C GLU A 252 -25.98 18.62 9.51
N LEU A 253 -26.84 19.00 8.56
CA LEU A 253 -26.68 20.25 7.80
C LEU A 253 -26.79 21.49 8.71
N LYS A 254 -27.71 21.48 9.69
CA LYS A 254 -27.80 22.53 10.72
C LYS A 254 -26.52 22.62 11.55
N LEU A 255 -25.99 21.47 12.00
CA LEU A 255 -24.73 21.42 12.74
C LEU A 255 -23.56 21.93 11.88
N ALA A 256 -23.52 21.57 10.60
CA ALA A 256 -22.47 22.00 9.68
C ALA A 256 -22.45 23.52 9.46
N SER A 257 -23.58 24.22 9.66
CA SER A 257 -23.69 25.66 9.52
C SER A 257 -23.11 26.45 10.71
N THR A 258 -23.07 25.84 11.89
CA THR A 258 -22.65 26.47 13.15
C THR A 258 -21.26 26.01 13.60
N GLN A 259 -20.89 24.76 13.33
CA GLN A 259 -19.71 24.12 13.89
C GLN A 259 -18.39 24.74 13.41
N THR A 260 -17.57 25.21 14.36
CA THR A 260 -16.29 25.90 14.07
C THR A 260 -15.21 24.97 13.52
N ALA A 261 -15.34 23.66 13.73
CA ALA A 261 -14.47 22.65 13.15
C ALA A 261 -14.51 22.63 11.62
N TYR A 262 -15.57 23.17 11.00
CA TYR A 262 -15.67 23.27 9.55
C TYR A 262 -15.14 24.61 9.01
N PRO A 263 -14.40 24.61 7.88
CA PRO A 263 -13.96 25.81 7.21
C PRO A 263 -15.12 26.77 6.92
N HIS A 264 -14.84 28.08 6.89
CA HIS A 264 -15.86 29.11 6.68
C HIS A 264 -16.70 28.87 5.40
N ALA A 265 -16.05 28.43 4.32
CA ALA A 265 -16.72 28.10 3.05
C ALA A 265 -17.79 27.01 3.20
N VAL A 266 -17.55 26.00 4.05
CA VAL A 266 -18.51 24.92 4.33
C VAL A 266 -19.69 25.46 5.14
N ARG A 267 -19.42 26.24 6.18
CA ARG A 267 -20.47 26.87 7.01
C ARG A 267 -21.36 27.79 6.18
N ASP A 268 -20.77 28.60 5.29
CA ASP A 268 -21.52 29.47 4.38
C ASP A 268 -22.40 28.69 3.40
N ALA A 269 -21.84 27.65 2.77
CA ALA A 269 -22.59 26.80 1.85
C ALA A 269 -23.75 26.08 2.56
N ALA A 270 -23.52 25.57 3.78
CA ALA A 270 -24.56 24.95 4.60
C ALA A 270 -25.68 25.96 4.96
N ARG A 271 -25.34 27.20 5.33
CA ARG A 271 -26.33 28.25 5.60
C ARG A 271 -27.18 28.62 4.39
N ARG A 272 -26.62 28.55 3.17
CA ARG A 272 -27.38 28.78 1.94
C ARG A 272 -28.37 27.64 1.69
N LEU A 273 -27.91 26.39 1.78
CA LEU A 273 -28.75 25.19 1.59
C LEU A 273 -29.86 25.01 2.64
N LEU A 274 -29.78 25.67 3.80
CA LEU A 274 -30.85 25.67 4.80
C LEU A 274 -31.93 26.72 4.55
N LYS A 275 -31.62 27.72 3.72
CA LYS A 275 -32.55 28.79 3.33
C LYS A 275 -33.34 28.43 2.07
N ASP A 276 -32.72 27.64 1.20
CA ASP A 276 -33.33 27.03 0.00
C ASP A 276 -34.27 25.88 0.40
#